data_AF-L0FTH8-F1
#
_entry.id   AF-L0FTH8-F1
#
_cell.length_a   1.000
_cell.length_b   1.000
_cell.length_c   1.000
_cell.angle_alpha   90.00
_cell.angle_beta   90.00
_cell.angle_gamma   90.00
#
_symmetry.space_group_name_H-M   'P 1'
#
loop_
_entity.id
_entity.type
_entity.pdbx_description
1 polymer ?
#
loop_
_entity_poly.entity_id
_entity_poly.type
_entity_poly.pdbx_seq_one_letter_code
_entity_poly.pdbx_strand_id
1 'polypeptide(L)'
;MKKLSYLFLACFLVLSVSCKEEETPVSFPCGVENPTEELEWMKEYIAQMESSEIDRKYSAIHSGYYEGDFYYFNTSCCPDCLIDQKIFNCEGEPQEDLDIEVSEMTDIELVWKSEENECSFEE
;
A
#
# COMPACT_ATOMS: atom_id res chain seq x y z
N MET A 1 37.77 36.67 -49.22
CA MET A 1 38.32 37.06 -47.91
C MET A 1 37.25 36.94 -46.83
N LYS A 2 37.40 35.92 -45.98
CA LYS A 2 37.15 35.94 -44.53
C LYS A 2 35.93 36.74 -44.00
N LYS A 3 34.68 36.38 -44.30
CA LYS A 3 33.51 36.81 -43.47
C LYS A 3 32.31 35.86 -43.58
N LEU A 4 32.52 34.55 -43.41
CA LEU A 4 31.40 33.60 -43.29
C LEU A 4 31.51 32.72 -42.03
N SER A 5 32.16 33.24 -40.99
CA SER A 5 32.54 32.49 -39.78
C SER A 5 32.00 33.10 -38.48
N TYR A 6 30.87 33.82 -38.54
CA TYR A 6 30.27 34.43 -37.34
C TYR A 6 28.77 34.12 -37.16
N LEU A 7 28.16 33.34 -38.04
CA LEU A 7 26.72 33.03 -37.97
C LEU A 7 26.40 31.69 -37.30
N PHE A 8 27.41 30.99 -36.78
CA PHE A 8 27.25 29.70 -36.11
C PHE A 8 27.35 29.75 -34.57
N LEU A 9 27.58 30.94 -33.98
CA LEU A 9 27.76 31.08 -32.52
C LEU A 9 26.53 31.66 -31.79
N ALA A 10 25.39 31.80 -32.47
CA ALA A 10 24.18 32.44 -31.92
C ALA A 10 22.99 31.49 -31.68
N CYS A 11 23.13 30.18 -31.94
CA CYS A 11 22.04 29.21 -31.77
C CYS A 11 22.17 28.30 -30.54
N PHE A 12 23.16 28.52 -29.67
CA PHE A 12 23.40 27.66 -28.50
C PHE A 12 22.72 28.12 -27.20
N LEU A 13 21.68 28.98 -27.29
CA LEU A 13 21.17 29.73 -26.14
C LEU A 13 19.72 29.43 -25.71
N VAL A 14 19.06 28.39 -26.23
CA VAL A 14 17.63 28.20 -25.92
C VAL A 14 17.21 26.74 -25.76
N LEU A 15 17.84 25.96 -24.89
CA LEU A 15 17.27 24.70 -24.40
C LEU A 15 17.68 24.41 -22.96
N SER A 16 17.53 25.37 -22.05
CA SER A 16 17.40 25.06 -20.62
C SER A 16 15.91 24.97 -20.30
N VAL A 17 15.27 23.88 -20.76
CA VAL A 17 13.99 23.44 -20.21
C VAL A 17 14.33 22.98 -18.80
N SER A 18 14.12 23.85 -17.82
CA SER A 18 14.09 23.47 -16.42
C SER A 18 12.92 22.51 -16.28
N CYS A 19 13.20 21.20 -16.19
CA CYS A 19 12.24 20.25 -15.62
C CYS A 19 11.92 20.78 -14.22
N LYS A 20 10.76 21.41 -14.09
CA LYS A 20 10.10 21.47 -12.79
C LYS A 20 9.73 20.02 -12.53
N GLU A 21 10.40 19.39 -11.58
CA GLU A 21 9.81 18.23 -10.90
C GLU A 21 8.47 18.73 -10.38
N GLU A 22 7.40 18.35 -11.08
CA GLU A 22 6.08 18.41 -10.47
C GLU A 22 6.16 17.41 -9.33
N GLU A 23 6.18 17.93 -8.09
CA GLU A 23 6.00 17.10 -6.92
C GLU A 23 4.69 16.36 -7.13
N THR A 24 4.79 15.07 -7.47
CA THR A 24 3.63 14.21 -7.63
C THR A 24 2.85 14.29 -6.33
N PRO A 25 1.58 14.71 -6.35
CA PRO A 25 0.79 14.78 -5.12
C PRO A 25 0.84 13.40 -4.46
N VAL A 26 1.24 13.36 -3.19
CA VAL A 26 1.24 12.14 -2.39
C VAL A 26 -0.20 11.61 -2.40
N SER A 27 -0.45 10.54 -3.16
CA SER A 27 -1.73 9.84 -3.12
C SER A 27 -1.62 8.76 -2.06
N PHE A 28 -2.35 8.93 -0.96
CA PHE A 28 -2.49 7.87 0.02
C PHE A 28 -3.48 6.81 -0.51
N PRO A 29 -3.15 5.51 -0.42
CA PRO A 29 -4.12 4.45 -0.70
C PRO A 29 -5.40 4.65 0.12
N CYS A 30 -6.56 4.44 -0.51
CA CYS A 30 -7.88 4.73 0.06
C CYS A 30 -8.13 6.18 0.53
N GLY A 31 -7.25 7.12 0.18
CA GLY A 31 -7.41 8.54 0.50
C GLY A 31 -7.19 8.90 1.98
N VAL A 32 -6.58 8.02 2.77
CA VAL A 32 -6.33 8.20 4.21
C VAL A 32 -4.86 7.93 4.54
N GLU A 33 -4.29 8.69 5.47
CA GLU A 33 -2.88 8.53 5.87
C GLU A 33 -2.74 7.44 6.94
N ASN A 34 -3.69 7.38 7.87
CA ASN A 34 -3.73 6.37 8.93
C ASN A 34 -5.03 5.55 8.87
N PRO A 35 -5.05 4.46 8.10
CA PRO A 35 -6.27 3.67 7.92
C PRO A 35 -6.80 3.07 9.22
N THR A 36 -5.93 2.81 10.21
CA THR A 36 -6.34 2.25 11.52
C THR A 36 -7.08 3.25 12.40
N GLU A 37 -6.97 4.55 12.13
CA GLU A 37 -7.64 5.62 12.88
C GLU A 37 -8.79 6.25 12.07
N GLU A 38 -8.63 6.33 10.75
CA GLU A 38 -9.51 7.08 9.86
C GLU A 38 -10.63 6.23 9.23
N LEU A 39 -10.41 4.93 8.99
CA LEU A 39 -11.43 4.03 8.42
C LEU A 39 -12.28 3.38 9.52
N GLU A 40 -13.60 3.56 9.49
CA GLU A 40 -14.51 3.13 10.56
C GLU A 40 -14.62 1.59 10.70
N TRP A 41 -15.19 0.90 9.71
CA TRP A 41 -14.29 0.10 8.90
C TRP A 41 -13.25 -0.80 9.58
N MET A 42 -12.02 -0.32 9.42
CA MET A 42 -10.79 -0.91 9.94
C MET A 42 -10.80 -0.95 11.47
N LYS A 43 -11.30 0.10 12.15
CA LYS A 43 -11.39 0.12 13.62
C LYS A 43 -12.31 -0.97 14.14
N GLU A 44 -13.47 -1.16 13.51
CA GLU A 44 -14.41 -2.23 13.88
C GLU A 44 -13.78 -3.61 13.67
N TYR A 45 -13.06 -3.80 12.56
CA TYR A 45 -12.38 -5.06 12.28
C TYR A 45 -11.24 -5.34 13.26
N ILE A 46 -10.41 -4.34 13.56
CA ILE A 46 -9.37 -4.42 14.61
C ILE A 46 -10.00 -4.78 15.95
N ALA A 47 -11.10 -4.13 16.34
CA ALA A 47 -11.78 -4.43 17.60
C ALA A 47 -12.34 -5.87 17.63
N GLN A 48 -12.81 -6.40 16.50
CA GLN A 48 -13.21 -7.80 16.37
C GLN A 48 -12.00 -8.73 16.60
N MET A 49 -10.87 -8.47 15.95
CA MET A 49 -9.64 -9.26 16.12
C MET A 49 -9.14 -9.21 17.57
N GLU A 50 -9.14 -8.03 18.18
CA GLU A 50 -8.77 -7.84 19.58
C GLU A 50 -9.68 -8.59 20.56
N SER A 51 -10.90 -8.92 20.18
CA SER A 51 -11.82 -9.70 21.03
C SER A 51 -11.48 -11.20 21.10
N SER A 52 -10.63 -11.69 20.20
CA SER A 52 -10.24 -13.10 20.06
C SER A 52 -8.79 -13.30 20.46
N GLU A 53 -8.53 -14.21 21.41
CA GLU A 53 -7.14 -14.50 21.82
C GLU A 53 -6.29 -15.06 20.67
N ILE A 54 -6.90 -15.87 19.81
CA ILE A 54 -6.23 -16.45 18.65
C ILE A 54 -5.83 -15.34 17.67
N ASP A 55 -6.73 -14.41 17.38
CA ASP A 55 -6.45 -13.32 16.44
C ASP A 55 -5.44 -12.31 16.99
N ARG A 56 -5.53 -11.96 18.28
CA ARG A 56 -4.52 -11.10 18.91
C ARG A 56 -3.11 -11.65 18.74
N LYS A 57 -2.94 -12.94 19.02
CA LYS A 57 -1.62 -13.58 18.99
C LYS A 57 -1.11 -13.86 17.59
N TYR A 58 -2.01 -14.24 16.67
CA TYR A 58 -1.58 -14.86 15.43
C TYR A 58 -2.04 -14.17 14.16
N SER A 59 -2.85 -13.11 14.24
CA SER A 59 -3.35 -12.39 13.07
C SER A 59 -2.78 -10.98 12.97
N ALA A 60 -2.59 -10.50 11.75
CA ALA A 60 -2.17 -9.13 11.45
C ALA A 60 -2.84 -8.65 10.17
N ILE A 61 -2.99 -7.34 10.02
CA ILE A 61 -3.57 -6.69 8.84
C ILE A 61 -2.45 -6.12 8.00
N HIS A 62 -2.50 -6.40 6.70
CA HIS A 62 -1.57 -5.90 5.71
C HIS A 62 -2.34 -5.13 4.63
N SER A 63 -1.62 -4.29 3.91
CA SER A 63 -2.05 -3.73 2.63
C SER A 63 -1.23 -4.31 1.49
N GLY A 64 -1.75 -4.25 0.29
CA GLY A 64 -1.04 -4.65 -0.91
C GLY A 64 -1.84 -4.36 -2.17
N TYR A 65 -1.23 -4.64 -3.32
CA TYR A 65 -1.86 -4.47 -4.62
C TYR A 65 -2.07 -5.81 -5.30
N TYR A 66 -3.23 -5.98 -5.93
CA TYR A 66 -3.54 -7.11 -6.80
C TYR A 66 -4.12 -6.58 -8.11
N GLU A 67 -3.52 -6.98 -9.24
CA GLU A 67 -3.89 -6.49 -10.59
C GLU A 67 -3.94 -4.95 -10.74
N GLY A 68 -3.24 -4.21 -9.88
CA GLY A 68 -3.21 -2.75 -9.86
C GLY A 68 -4.23 -2.10 -8.93
N ASP A 69 -5.15 -2.88 -8.35
CA ASP A 69 -6.10 -2.44 -7.34
C ASP A 69 -5.54 -2.64 -5.94
N PHE A 70 -5.90 -1.74 -5.02
CA PHE A 70 -5.39 -1.72 -3.65
C PHE A 70 -6.35 -2.40 -2.68
N TYR A 71 -5.81 -3.22 -1.78
CA TYR A 71 -6.57 -4.00 -0.81
C TYR A 71 -5.93 -4.00 0.58
N TYR A 72 -6.76 -4.24 1.58
CA TYR A 72 -6.34 -4.66 2.91
C TYR A 72 -6.70 -6.12 3.12
N PHE A 73 -5.89 -6.86 3.87
CA PHE A 73 -6.17 -8.28 4.14
C PHE A 73 -5.53 -8.73 5.45
N ASN A 74 -6.14 -9.72 6.11
CA ASN A 74 -5.51 -10.35 7.26
C ASN A 74 -4.64 -11.53 6.84
N THR A 75 -3.54 -11.71 7.54
CA THR A 75 -2.70 -12.91 7.46
C THR A 75 -2.60 -13.56 8.84
N SER A 76 -2.22 -14.83 8.87
CA SER A 76 -1.90 -15.53 10.11
C SER A 76 -0.59 -16.30 10.02
N CYS A 77 0.22 -16.25 11.08
CA CYS A 77 1.41 -17.09 11.22
C CYS A 77 1.13 -18.44 11.90
N CYS A 78 -0.13 -18.74 12.25
CA CYS A 78 -0.51 -20.01 12.87
C CYS A 78 -1.21 -20.92 11.85
N PRO A 79 -0.50 -21.92 11.26
CA PRO A 79 -1.08 -22.78 10.22
C PRO A 79 -2.22 -23.67 10.74
N ASP A 80 -2.25 -23.97 12.05
CA ASP A 80 -3.24 -24.85 12.67
C ASP A 80 -4.43 -24.10 13.32
N CYS A 81 -4.45 -22.76 13.28
CA CYS A 81 -5.47 -21.97 13.96
C CYS A 81 -6.78 -21.80 13.18
N LEU A 82 -6.84 -22.27 11.91
CA LEU A 82 -8.02 -22.18 11.04
C LEU A 82 -8.60 -20.75 10.95
N ILE A 83 -7.72 -19.76 10.84
CA ILE A 83 -8.13 -18.36 10.69
C ILE A 83 -8.45 -18.13 9.21
N ASP A 84 -9.69 -17.73 8.94
CA ASP A 84 -10.12 -17.41 7.58
C ASP A 84 -9.44 -16.11 7.12
N GLN A 85 -8.85 -16.18 5.93
CA GLN A 85 -8.30 -15.01 5.25
C GLN A 85 -9.45 -14.18 4.68
N LYS A 86 -9.42 -12.88 4.93
CA LYS A 86 -10.36 -11.88 4.46
C LYS A 86 -9.58 -10.79 3.73
N ILE A 87 -10.15 -10.33 2.62
CA ILE A 87 -9.60 -9.28 1.77
C ILE A 87 -10.68 -8.22 1.63
N PHE A 88 -10.32 -6.95 1.77
CA PHE A 88 -11.22 -5.80 1.77
C PHE A 88 -10.73 -4.75 0.78
N ASN A 89 -11.65 -4.13 0.05
CA ASN A 89 -11.37 -2.90 -0.69
C ASN A 89 -11.35 -1.68 0.26
N CYS A 90 -11.18 -0.48 -0.30
CA CYS A 90 -11.14 0.77 0.47
C CYS A 90 -12.46 1.08 1.20
N GLU A 91 -13.57 0.60 0.67
CA GLU A 91 -14.92 0.74 1.23
C GLU A 91 -15.18 -0.25 2.38
N GLY A 92 -14.27 -1.19 2.63
CA GLY A 92 -14.43 -2.23 3.65
C GLY A 92 -15.30 -3.39 3.21
N GLU A 93 -15.55 -3.53 1.90
CA GLU A 93 -16.34 -4.61 1.34
C GLU A 93 -15.46 -5.85 1.18
N PRO A 94 -15.89 -7.02 1.70
CA PRO A 94 -15.13 -8.25 1.56
C PRO A 94 -15.13 -8.72 0.09
N GLN A 95 -13.95 -9.13 -0.40
CA GLN A 95 -13.74 -9.56 -1.78
C GLN A 95 -13.78 -11.09 -1.89
N GLU A 96 -14.88 -11.72 -1.47
CA GLU A 96 -15.01 -13.19 -1.42
C GLU A 96 -15.16 -13.84 -2.81
N ASP A 97 -15.65 -13.09 -3.80
CA ASP A 97 -15.87 -13.57 -5.17
C ASP A 97 -14.60 -13.50 -6.04
N LEU A 98 -13.55 -12.83 -5.55
CA LEU A 98 -12.29 -12.72 -6.25
C LEU A 98 -11.36 -13.82 -5.72
N ASP A 99 -10.87 -14.70 -6.60
CA ASP A 99 -9.83 -15.70 -6.30
C ASP A 99 -8.47 -14.99 -6.13
N ILE A 100 -8.37 -14.08 -5.16
CA ILE A 100 -7.13 -13.35 -4.87
C ILE A 100 -6.28 -14.18 -3.92
N GLU A 101 -5.15 -14.68 -4.41
CA GLU A 101 -4.13 -15.28 -3.57
C GLU A 101 -3.19 -14.20 -3.02
N VAL A 102 -2.95 -14.19 -1.70
CA VAL A 102 -1.99 -13.24 -1.08
C VAL A 102 -0.58 -13.40 -1.65
N SER A 103 -0.22 -14.58 -2.15
CA SER A 103 1.06 -14.80 -2.86
C SER A 103 1.20 -14.03 -4.17
N GLU A 104 0.10 -13.58 -4.76
CA GLU A 104 0.08 -12.79 -6.00
C GLU A 104 0.03 -11.28 -5.74
N MET A 105 -0.14 -10.87 -4.47
CA MET A 105 -0.11 -9.47 -4.10
C MET A 105 1.31 -8.88 -4.10
N THR A 106 1.41 -7.62 -4.48
CA THR A 106 2.68 -6.85 -4.50
C THR A 106 2.65 -5.69 -3.51
N ASP A 107 3.83 -5.16 -3.20
CA ASP A 107 4.03 -4.02 -2.30
C ASP A 107 3.30 -4.20 -0.96
N ILE A 108 3.50 -5.39 -0.37
CA ILE A 108 2.84 -5.77 0.88
C ILE A 108 3.45 -5.01 2.05
N GLU A 109 2.62 -4.32 2.82
CA GLU A 109 3.03 -3.55 3.99
C GLU A 109 2.22 -3.97 5.22
N LEU A 110 2.87 -4.02 6.38
CA LEU A 110 2.20 -4.24 7.65
C LEU A 110 1.44 -2.98 8.06
N VAL A 111 0.12 -3.09 8.16
CA VAL A 111 -0.77 -1.99 8.54
C VAL A 111 -1.07 -2.02 10.03
N TRP A 112 -1.34 -3.21 10.57
CA TRP A 112 -1.68 -3.36 11.97
C TRP A 112 -1.37 -4.75 12.51
N LYS A 113 -1.02 -4.82 13.79
CA LYS A 113 -1.01 -6.04 14.59
C LYS A 113 -1.31 -5.69 16.04
N SER A 114 -1.80 -6.66 16.80
CA SER A 114 -1.95 -6.51 18.25
C SER A 114 -0.60 -6.36 18.95
N GLU A 115 -0.59 -5.71 20.12
CA GLU A 115 0.58 -5.68 21.00
C GLU A 115 0.95 -7.08 21.53
N GLU A 116 -0.02 -7.99 21.58
CA GLU A 116 0.17 -9.40 22.00
C GLU A 116 0.64 -10.31 20.85
N ASN A 117 0.83 -9.77 19.64
CA ASN A 117 1.10 -10.57 18.46
C ASN A 117 2.47 -11.29 18.54
N GLU A 118 2.45 -12.59 18.25
CA GLU A 118 3.61 -13.50 18.30
C GLU A 118 4.25 -13.73 16.92
N CYS A 119 3.66 -13.20 15.85
CA CYS A 119 4.18 -13.37 14.49
C CYS A 119 5.46 -12.54 14.28
N SER A 120 6.35 -13.08 13.44
CA SER A 120 7.55 -12.39 12.98
C SER A 120 7.29 -11.78 11.61
N PHE A 121 7.59 -10.49 11.47
CA PHE A 121 7.48 -9.74 10.21
C PHE A 121 8.88 -9.23 9.87
N GLU A 122 9.30 -9.37 8.61
CA GLU A 122 10.54 -8.77 8.14
C GLU A 122 10.30 -7.26 7.89
N GLU A 123 11.19 -6.41 8.41
CA GLU A 123 11.18 -4.95 8.22
C GLU A 123 11.86 -4.54 6.91
#